data_AF-A0A2K8L1J5-F1
#
_entry.id   AF-A0A2K8L1J5-F1
#
_cell.length_a   1.000
_cell.length_b   1.000
_cell.length_c   1.000
_cell.angle_alpha   90.00
_cell.angle_beta   90.00
_cell.angle_gamma   90.00
#
_symmetry.space_group_name_H-M   'P 1'
#
loop_
_entity.id
_entity.type
_entity.pdbx_description
1 polymer ?
#
loop_
_entity_poly.entity_id
_entity_poly.type
_entity_poly.pdbx_seq_one_letter_code
_entity_poly.pdbx_strand_id
1 'polypeptide(L)'
;MKHEKSIRIIHLLLMFTVLGQLLTEQFMKVPKPGEQFEAFALFLFSIHQLIGFAVMIIAITYLMVVMDNLAHRNRLFPWLDGTLRASLISEAKRDIPGWFKGNLPPPDQAHLIAGTVHGLGLMLATGMGMTGVIIYLGMKHDGSMGAGIHTLREIHELLGTVMWIFVIGHILMAIMHQTKGHRVLQDMFTSSRE
;
A
#
# COMPACT_ATOMS: atom_id res chain seq x y z
N MET A 1 -22.99 -0.48 -7.48
CA MET A 1 -22.45 -1.38 -8.54
C MET A 1 -21.33 -0.79 -9.42
N LYS A 2 -21.25 0.52 -9.72
CA LYS A 2 -20.10 1.08 -10.48
C LYS A 2 -18.84 1.27 -9.61
N HIS A 3 -19.02 1.68 -8.35
CA HIS A 3 -17.92 2.03 -7.44
C HIS A 3 -17.17 0.84 -6.83
N GLU A 4 -17.83 -0.29 -6.57
CA GLU A 4 -17.13 -1.47 -6.02
C GLU A 4 -16.17 -2.09 -7.04
N LYS A 5 -16.57 -2.10 -8.33
CA LYS A 5 -15.70 -2.55 -9.42
C LYS A 5 -14.52 -1.61 -9.63
N SER A 6 -14.74 -0.30 -9.61
CA SER A 6 -13.64 0.67 -9.79
C SER A 6 -12.63 0.61 -8.63
N ILE A 7 -13.09 0.56 -7.38
CA ILE A 7 -12.22 0.45 -6.20
C ILE A 7 -11.37 -0.82 -6.28
N ARG A 8 -11.97 -1.94 -6.68
CA ARG A 8 -11.26 -3.21 -6.87
C ARG A 8 -10.19 -3.13 -7.96
N ILE A 9 -10.52 -2.56 -9.12
CA ILE A 9 -9.55 -2.38 -10.21
C ILE A 9 -8.38 -1.50 -9.75
N ILE A 10 -8.67 -0.37 -9.11
CA ILE A 10 -7.64 0.55 -8.59
C ILE A 10 -6.78 -0.16 -7.52
N HIS A 11 -7.39 -0.95 -6.65
CA HIS A 11 -6.66 -1.75 -5.67
C HIS A 11 -5.73 -2.78 -6.33
N LEU A 12 -6.19 -3.50 -7.36
CA LEU A 12 -5.35 -4.44 -8.10
C LEU A 12 -4.19 -3.74 -8.81
N LEU A 13 -4.45 -2.59 -9.43
CA LEU A 13 -3.40 -1.77 -10.05
C LEU A 13 -2.37 -1.33 -9.00
N LEU A 14 -2.83 -0.86 -7.83
CA LEU A 14 -1.96 -0.47 -6.73
C LEU A 14 -1.14 -1.67 -6.23
N MET A 15 -1.76 -2.84 -6.05
CA MET A 15 -1.10 -4.07 -5.63
C MET A 15 0.04 -4.45 -6.58
N PHE A 16 -0.23 -4.55 -7.89
CA PHE A 16 0.79 -4.97 -8.86
C PHE A 16 1.91 -3.93 -8.99
N THR A 17 1.59 -2.64 -8.95
CA THR A 17 2.60 -1.58 -9.07
C THR A 17 3.46 -1.47 -7.81
N VAL A 18 2.88 -1.62 -6.61
CA VAL A 18 3.64 -1.69 -5.34
C VAL A 18 4.54 -2.91 -5.32
N LEU A 19 4.06 -4.09 -5.73
CA LEU A 19 4.93 -5.28 -5.86
C LEU A 19 6.08 -5.05 -6.85
N GLY A 20 5.81 -4.38 -7.97
CA GLY A 20 6.86 -3.97 -8.91
C GLY A 20 7.89 -3.03 -8.30
N GLN A 21 7.47 -2.04 -7.50
CA GLN A 21 8.38 -1.15 -6.76
C GLN A 21 9.27 -1.95 -5.81
N LEU A 22 8.67 -2.81 -4.98
CA LEU A 22 9.36 -3.63 -4.00
C LEU A 22 10.35 -4.62 -4.64
N LEU A 23 10.04 -5.17 -5.82
CA LEU A 23 10.95 -6.06 -6.53
C LEU A 23 12.11 -5.30 -7.20
N THR A 24 11.82 -4.15 -7.82
CA THR A 24 12.85 -3.36 -8.51
C THR A 24 13.86 -2.78 -7.54
N GLU A 25 13.45 -2.39 -6.32
CA GLU A 25 14.40 -1.87 -5.32
C GLU A 25 15.46 -2.89 -4.89
N GLN A 26 15.19 -4.20 -4.96
CA GLN A 26 16.14 -5.24 -4.51
C GLN A 26 17.39 -5.33 -5.39
N PHE A 27 17.29 -4.87 -6.64
CA PHE A 27 18.34 -5.06 -7.65
C PHE A 27 18.80 -3.74 -8.28
N MET A 28 18.10 -2.63 -8.02
CA MET A 28 18.53 -1.32 -8.51
C MET A 28 19.75 -0.81 -7.75
N LYS A 29 20.52 0.08 -8.39
CA LYS A 29 21.56 0.86 -7.73
C LYS A 29 21.27 2.34 -7.95
N VAL A 30 21.21 3.09 -6.86
CA VAL A 30 21.09 4.55 -6.90
C VAL A 30 22.40 5.11 -7.49
N PRO A 31 22.33 5.96 -8.54
CA PRO A 31 23.52 6.58 -9.10
C PRO A 31 24.29 7.38 -8.04
N LYS A 32 25.63 7.30 -8.09
CA LYS A 32 26.53 8.09 -7.23
C LYS A 32 27.61 8.77 -8.08
N PRO A 33 28.04 9.98 -7.72
CA PRO A 33 29.08 10.68 -8.47
C PRO A 33 30.38 9.86 -8.56
N GLY A 34 30.85 9.62 -9.79
CA GLY A 34 32.13 8.95 -10.06
C GLY A 34 32.11 7.42 -10.05
N GLU A 35 30.96 6.76 -9.80
CA GLU A 35 30.85 5.31 -9.88
C GLU A 35 30.53 4.85 -11.33
N GLN A 36 31.15 3.75 -11.78
CA GLN A 36 30.77 3.10 -13.03
C GLN A 36 29.56 2.19 -12.80
N PHE A 37 28.59 2.26 -13.72
CA PHE A 37 27.30 1.58 -13.54
C PHE A 37 27.20 0.31 -14.37
N GLU A 38 26.62 -0.72 -13.77
CA GLU A 38 26.09 -1.86 -14.49
C GLU A 38 24.77 -1.46 -15.17
N ALA A 39 24.68 -1.64 -16.49
CA ALA A 39 23.54 -1.17 -17.29
C ALA A 39 22.18 -1.68 -16.78
N PHE A 40 22.13 -2.92 -16.29
CA PHE A 40 20.91 -3.52 -15.77
C PHE A 40 20.43 -2.85 -14.48
N ALA A 41 21.32 -2.56 -13.53
CA ALA A 41 20.97 -1.90 -12.28
C ALA A 41 20.45 -0.47 -12.50
N LEU A 42 21.03 0.25 -13.48
CA LEU A 42 20.57 1.58 -13.87
C LEU A 42 19.22 1.54 -14.61
N PHE A 43 19.02 0.53 -15.44
CA PHE A 43 17.72 0.28 -16.07
C PHE A 43 16.63 0.04 -15.02
N LEU A 44 16.89 -0.81 -14.02
CA LEU A 44 15.94 -1.06 -12.92
C LEU A 44 15.68 0.19 -12.08
N PHE A 45 16.69 1.02 -11.83
CA PHE A 45 16.49 2.32 -11.18
C PHE A 45 15.55 3.22 -11.99
N SER A 46 15.72 3.28 -13.31
CA SER A 46 14.85 4.07 -14.20
C SER A 46 13.41 3.54 -14.22
N ILE A 47 13.25 2.21 -14.25
CA ILE A 47 11.94 1.55 -14.16
C ILE A 47 11.29 1.80 -12.79
N HIS A 48 12.08 1.74 -11.71
CA HIS A 48 11.60 2.05 -10.36
C HIS A 48 11.05 3.48 -10.29
N GLN A 49 11.77 4.46 -10.82
CA GLN A 49 11.28 5.85 -10.90
C GLN A 49 9.98 5.97 -11.70
N LEU A 50 9.91 5.36 -12.88
CA LEU A 50 8.73 5.41 -13.75
C LEU A 50 7.50 4.78 -13.10
N ILE A 51 7.65 3.57 -12.56
CA ILE A 51 6.56 2.88 -11.85
C ILE A 51 6.18 3.66 -10.59
N GLY A 52 7.13 4.33 -9.92
CA GLY A 52 6.88 5.14 -8.73
C GLY A 52 5.90 6.29 -9.01
N PHE A 53 6.03 6.96 -10.16
CA PHE A 53 5.04 7.95 -10.61
C PHE A 53 3.67 7.33 -10.84
N ALA A 54 3.60 6.15 -11.45
CA ALA A 54 2.34 5.44 -11.67
C ALA A 54 1.67 5.08 -10.32
N VAL A 55 2.44 4.58 -9.35
CA VAL A 55 1.95 4.30 -7.98
C VAL A 55 1.36 5.56 -7.35
N MET A 56 2.06 6.69 -7.44
CA MET A 56 1.59 7.96 -6.86
C MET A 56 0.27 8.42 -7.49
N ILE A 57 0.15 8.36 -8.82
CA ILE A 57 -1.08 8.71 -9.54
C ILE A 57 -2.23 7.78 -9.14
N ILE A 58 -1.98 6.47 -9.09
CA ILE A 58 -2.98 5.47 -8.70
C ILE A 58 -3.41 5.69 -7.25
N ALA A 59 -2.48 5.94 -6.33
CA ALA A 59 -2.77 6.17 -4.92
C ALA A 59 -3.60 7.45 -4.71
N ILE A 60 -3.24 8.56 -5.37
CA ILE A 60 -4.05 9.79 -5.33
C ILE A 60 -5.45 9.55 -5.91
N THR A 61 -5.53 8.86 -7.05
CA THR A 61 -6.82 8.52 -7.67
C THR A 61 -7.68 7.69 -6.72
N TYR A 62 -7.08 6.72 -6.03
CA TYR A 62 -7.78 5.91 -5.03
C TYR A 62 -8.26 6.79 -3.87
N LEU A 63 -7.40 7.65 -3.33
CA LEU A 63 -7.80 8.59 -2.27
C LEU A 63 -8.97 9.48 -2.71
N MET A 64 -8.94 10.04 -3.91
CA MET A 64 -10.03 10.86 -4.45
C MET A 64 -11.36 10.07 -4.50
N VAL A 65 -11.34 8.85 -5.05
CA VAL A 65 -12.52 7.98 -5.15
C VAL A 65 -13.09 7.60 -3.78
N VAL A 66 -12.22 7.37 -2.79
CA VAL A 66 -12.63 7.02 -1.42
C VAL A 66 -13.18 8.24 -0.69
N MET A 67 -12.55 9.40 -0.84
CA MET A 67 -12.93 10.63 -0.15
C MET A 67 -14.23 11.25 -0.67
N ASP A 68 -14.56 11.01 -1.94
CA ASP A 68 -15.81 11.46 -2.58
C ASP A 68 -17.06 10.72 -2.05
N ASN A 69 -16.90 9.60 -1.35
CA ASN A 69 -18.01 8.79 -0.85
C ASN A 69 -17.87 8.50 0.65
N LEU A 70 -18.85 8.98 1.44
CA LEU A 70 -18.85 8.82 2.90
C LEU A 70 -18.73 7.36 3.35
N ALA A 71 -19.42 6.42 2.68
CA ALA A 71 -19.38 5.01 3.05
C ALA A 71 -18.00 4.39 2.79
N HIS A 72 -17.36 4.70 1.65
CA HIS A 72 -16.00 4.24 1.38
C HIS A 72 -14.99 4.85 2.34
N ARG A 73 -15.09 6.16 2.58
CA ARG A 73 -14.24 6.88 3.53
C ARG A 73 -14.36 6.29 4.94
N ASN A 74 -15.56 6.08 5.43
CA ASN A 74 -15.81 5.52 6.75
C ASN A 74 -15.34 4.06 6.87
N ARG A 75 -15.33 3.32 5.76
CA ARG A 75 -14.78 1.96 5.71
C ARG A 75 -13.25 1.95 5.80
N LEU A 76 -12.55 2.79 5.04
CA LEU A 76 -11.08 2.80 5.02
C LEU A 76 -10.45 3.60 6.15
N PHE A 77 -11.14 4.66 6.59
CA PHE A 77 -10.69 5.61 7.60
C PHE A 77 -11.70 5.75 8.76
N PRO A 78 -12.17 4.65 9.38
CA PRO A 78 -13.16 4.71 10.45
C PRO A 78 -12.67 5.53 11.66
N TRP A 79 -11.36 5.69 11.85
CA TRP A 79 -10.81 6.50 12.93
C TRP A 79 -11.01 8.00 12.76
N LEU A 80 -11.44 8.48 11.58
CA LEU A 80 -11.78 9.89 11.39
C LEU A 80 -13.14 10.26 12.02
N ASP A 81 -14.00 9.27 12.25
CA ASP A 81 -15.29 9.43 12.91
C ASP A 81 -15.21 8.95 14.38
N GLY A 82 -15.80 9.70 15.30
CA GLY A 82 -15.73 9.40 16.73
C GLY A 82 -16.44 8.09 17.13
N THR A 83 -17.61 7.83 16.53
CA THR A 83 -18.41 6.63 16.80
C THR A 83 -17.72 5.40 16.20
N LEU A 84 -17.28 5.49 14.95
CA LEU A 84 -16.59 4.38 14.29
C LEU A 84 -15.22 4.10 14.91
N ARG A 85 -14.53 5.11 15.44
CA ARG A 85 -13.30 4.90 16.23
C ARG A 85 -13.58 4.05 17.48
N ALA A 86 -14.66 4.33 18.20
CA ALA A 86 -15.04 3.52 19.36
C ALA A 86 -15.40 2.08 18.96
N SER A 87 -16.15 1.91 17.86
CA SER A 87 -16.47 0.59 17.30
C SER A 87 -15.22 -0.18 16.85
N LEU A 88 -14.27 0.48 16.19
CA LEU A 88 -12.99 -0.11 15.79
C LEU A 88 -12.20 -0.61 17.00
N ILE A 89 -12.14 0.17 18.08
CA ILE A 89 -11.46 -0.23 19.32
C ILE A 89 -12.17 -1.44 19.94
N SER A 90 -13.51 -1.47 19.92
CA SER A 90 -14.29 -2.60 20.43
C SER A 90 -14.06 -3.88 19.60
N GLU A 91 -14.05 -3.75 18.27
CA GLU A 91 -13.75 -4.85 17.34
C GLU A 91 -12.32 -5.38 17.58
N ALA A 92 -11.34 -4.48 17.70
CA ALA A 92 -9.94 -4.83 17.96
C ALA A 92 -9.77 -5.60 19.28
N LYS A 93 -10.42 -5.14 20.36
CA LYS A 93 -10.37 -5.83 21.67
C LYS A 93 -11.01 -7.20 21.64
N ARG A 94 -12.08 -7.38 20.85
CA ARG A 94 -12.81 -8.64 20.71
C ARG A 94 -12.03 -9.66 19.88
N ASP A 95 -11.49 -9.23 18.74
CA ASP A 95 -11.07 -10.16 17.68
C ASP A 95 -9.55 -10.45 17.71
N ILE A 96 -8.70 -9.44 17.98
CA ILE A 96 -7.23 -9.60 17.98
C ILE A 96 -6.73 -10.72 18.90
N PRO A 97 -7.25 -10.88 20.15
CA PRO A 97 -6.80 -11.97 21.03
C PRO A 97 -7.08 -13.37 20.45
N GLY A 98 -8.08 -13.51 19.58
CA GLY A 98 -8.44 -14.77 18.92
C GLY A 98 -7.55 -15.13 17.73
N TRP A 99 -6.91 -14.16 17.09
CA TRP A 99 -6.14 -14.37 15.86
C TRP A 99 -4.95 -15.31 16.08
N PHE A 100 -4.24 -15.16 17.19
CA PHE A 100 -3.11 -16.03 17.57
C PHE A 100 -3.53 -17.48 17.89
N LYS A 101 -4.84 -17.71 18.07
CA LYS A 101 -5.43 -19.05 18.24
C LYS A 101 -6.06 -19.58 16.94
N GLY A 102 -5.91 -18.85 15.84
CA GLY A 102 -6.53 -19.17 14.55
C GLY A 102 -8.04 -18.93 14.51
N ASN A 103 -8.60 -18.19 15.48
CA ASN A 103 -10.00 -17.77 15.51
C ASN A 103 -10.10 -16.43 14.78
N LEU A 104 -10.39 -16.51 13.48
CA LEU A 104 -10.60 -15.34 12.66
C LEU A 104 -12.11 -15.11 12.51
N PRO A 105 -12.64 -13.94 12.89
CA PRO A 105 -14.03 -13.61 12.61
C PRO A 105 -14.30 -13.63 11.10
N PRO A 106 -15.52 -13.99 10.67
CA PRO A 106 -15.88 -13.94 9.27
C PRO A 106 -15.87 -12.48 8.73
N PRO A 107 -15.65 -12.27 7.42
CA PRO A 107 -15.38 -10.94 6.85
C PRO A 107 -16.49 -9.90 7.05
N ASP A 108 -17.72 -10.34 7.23
CA ASP A 108 -18.89 -9.50 7.54
C ASP A 108 -18.81 -8.88 8.95
N GLN A 109 -18.15 -9.57 9.89
CA GLN A 109 -18.03 -9.17 11.30
C GLN A 109 -16.76 -8.36 11.61
N ALA A 110 -15.75 -8.39 10.73
CA ALA A 110 -14.44 -7.77 10.92
C ALA A 110 -14.12 -6.68 9.88
N HIS A 111 -15.14 -5.90 9.53
CA HIS A 111 -15.05 -4.95 8.41
C HIS A 111 -14.29 -3.67 8.76
N LEU A 112 -14.23 -3.26 10.04
CA LEU A 112 -13.56 -2.01 10.44
C LEU A 112 -12.04 -2.18 10.54
N ILE A 113 -11.56 -3.29 11.12
CA ILE A 113 -10.14 -3.60 11.17
C ILE A 113 -9.60 -3.82 9.75
N ALA A 114 -10.28 -4.65 8.96
CA ALA A 114 -9.85 -4.95 7.59
C ALA A 114 -9.82 -3.68 6.71
N GLY A 115 -10.86 -2.83 6.84
CA GLY A 115 -10.90 -1.53 6.20
C GLY A 115 -9.78 -0.61 6.66
N THR A 116 -9.45 -0.64 7.97
CA THR A 116 -8.37 0.14 8.53
C THR A 116 -7.00 -0.24 8.00
N VAL A 117 -6.73 -1.54 7.91
CA VAL A 117 -5.49 -2.03 7.29
C VAL A 117 -5.38 -1.56 5.84
N HIS A 118 -6.46 -1.61 5.06
CA HIS A 118 -6.45 -1.07 3.69
C HIS A 118 -6.18 0.44 3.66
N GLY A 119 -6.81 1.22 4.53
CA GLY A 119 -6.57 2.66 4.63
C GLY A 119 -5.13 3.00 5.00
N LEU A 120 -4.54 2.27 5.96
CA LEU A 120 -3.13 2.42 6.34
C LEU A 120 -2.18 2.07 5.18
N GLY A 121 -2.48 1.00 4.43
CA GLY A 121 -1.72 0.63 3.24
C GLY A 121 -1.77 1.72 2.16
N LEU A 122 -2.94 2.31 1.93
CA LEU A 122 -3.11 3.42 0.99
C LEU A 122 -2.34 4.67 1.42
N MET A 123 -2.36 5.01 2.72
CA MET A 123 -1.57 6.12 3.26
C MET A 123 -0.07 5.86 3.11
N LEU A 124 0.39 4.65 3.41
CA LEU A 124 1.79 4.26 3.28
C LEU A 124 2.26 4.35 1.81
N ALA A 125 1.47 3.81 0.87
CA ALA A 125 1.77 3.90 -0.56
C ALA A 125 1.80 5.36 -1.05
N THR A 126 0.90 6.21 -0.54
CA THR A 126 0.89 7.64 -0.85
C THR A 126 2.14 8.35 -0.31
N GLY A 127 2.55 8.04 0.93
CA GLY A 127 3.78 8.59 1.52
C GLY A 127 5.04 8.15 0.77
N MET A 128 5.10 6.88 0.34
CA MET A 128 6.16 6.36 -0.53
C MET A 128 6.19 7.08 -1.88
N GLY A 129 5.05 7.21 -2.55
CA GLY A 129 4.94 7.92 -3.82
C GLY A 129 5.38 9.38 -3.69
N MET A 130 4.94 10.08 -2.64
CA MET A 130 5.29 11.48 -2.40
C MET A 130 6.79 11.66 -2.15
N THR A 131 7.38 10.86 -1.26
CA THR A 131 8.83 10.93 -0.98
C THR A 131 9.64 10.59 -2.24
N GLY A 132 9.25 9.57 -3.00
CA GLY A 132 9.90 9.20 -4.26
C GLY A 132 9.87 10.30 -5.32
N VAL A 133 8.72 10.98 -5.48
CA VAL A 133 8.61 12.13 -6.40
C VAL A 133 9.50 13.29 -5.96
N ILE A 134 9.54 13.61 -4.66
CA ILE A 134 10.40 14.69 -4.17
C ILE A 134 11.88 14.36 -4.38
N ILE A 135 12.29 13.11 -4.11
CA ILE A 135 13.65 12.64 -4.36
C ILE A 135 13.99 12.74 -5.85
N TYR A 136 13.10 12.28 -6.73
CA TYR A 136 13.29 12.37 -8.18
C TYR A 136 13.54 13.81 -8.65
N LEU A 137 12.74 14.76 -8.16
CA LEU A 137 12.85 16.18 -8.53
C LEU A 137 14.07 16.86 -7.90
N GLY A 138 14.54 16.37 -6.74
CA GLY A 138 15.65 16.95 -5.99
C GLY A 138 17.02 16.30 -6.25
N MET A 139 17.07 15.15 -6.90
CA MET A 139 18.29 14.44 -7.27
C MET A 139 18.84 14.98 -8.59
N LYS A 140 20.14 15.30 -8.64
CA LYS A 140 20.80 15.68 -9.90
C LYS A 140 21.08 14.46 -10.77
N HIS A 141 21.34 14.69 -12.06
CA HIS A 141 21.65 13.63 -13.02
C HIS A 141 22.87 12.77 -12.65
N ASP A 142 23.84 13.32 -11.91
CA ASP A 142 25.01 12.59 -11.41
C ASP A 142 24.72 11.82 -10.10
N GLY A 143 23.46 11.82 -9.63
CA GLY A 143 23.04 11.20 -8.38
C GLY A 143 23.32 12.06 -7.14
N SER A 144 23.93 13.23 -7.27
CA SER A 144 24.18 14.11 -6.12
C SER A 144 22.88 14.66 -5.54
N MET A 145 22.80 14.69 -4.21
CA MET A 145 21.63 15.12 -3.44
C MET A 145 22.07 16.12 -2.37
N GLY A 146 21.31 17.20 -2.20
CA GLY A 146 21.46 18.07 -1.02
C GLY A 146 21.03 17.35 0.26
N ALA A 147 21.46 17.85 1.43
CA ALA A 147 21.21 17.21 2.72
C ALA A 147 19.72 16.85 2.96
N GLY A 148 18.79 17.76 2.64
CA GLY A 148 17.35 17.50 2.81
C GLY A 148 16.82 16.38 1.90
N ILE A 149 17.31 16.29 0.66
CA ILE A 149 16.93 15.21 -0.27
C ILE A 149 17.52 13.87 0.18
N HIS A 150 18.75 13.89 0.71
CA HIS A 150 19.35 12.70 1.31
C HIS A 150 18.53 12.18 2.49
N THR A 151 18.09 13.05 3.41
CA THR A 151 17.21 12.65 4.51
C THR A 151 15.87 12.10 4.02
N LEU A 152 15.26 12.72 2.99
CA LEU A 152 14.04 12.17 2.40
C LEU A 152 14.25 10.80 1.77
N ARG A 153 15.42 10.54 1.18
CA ARG A 153 15.80 9.22 0.68
C ARG A 153 15.88 8.20 1.81
N GLU A 154 16.52 8.52 2.93
CA GLU A 154 16.57 7.63 4.11
C GLU A 154 15.17 7.32 4.64
N ILE A 155 14.29 8.33 4.69
CA ILE A 155 12.87 8.13 5.06
C ILE A 155 12.17 7.22 4.04
N HIS A 156 12.41 7.41 2.74
CA HIS A 156 11.83 6.57 1.70
C HIS A 156 12.29 5.11 1.81
N GLU A 157 13.57 4.86 2.07
CA GLU A 157 14.12 3.52 2.31
C GLU A 157 13.51 2.87 3.57
N LEU A 158 13.34 3.64 4.65
CA LEU A 158 12.66 3.18 5.85
C LEU A 158 11.19 2.81 5.56
N LEU A 159 10.47 3.68 4.87
CA LEU A 159 9.08 3.42 4.48
C LEU A 159 8.97 2.21 3.53
N GLY A 160 9.96 1.97 2.67
CA GLY A 160 10.06 0.77 1.83
C GLY A 160 10.15 -0.50 2.68
N THR A 161 10.97 -0.49 3.74
CA THR A 161 11.04 -1.59 4.71
C THR A 161 9.69 -1.81 5.41
N VAL A 162 9.02 -0.72 5.82
CA VAL A 162 7.68 -0.80 6.43
C VAL A 162 6.66 -1.34 5.43
N MET A 163 6.76 -0.98 4.15
CA MET A 163 5.89 -1.48 3.08
C MET A 163 6.06 -2.99 2.86
N TRP A 164 7.29 -3.51 2.89
CA TRP A 164 7.52 -4.96 2.86
C TRP A 164 6.81 -5.69 3.99
N ILE A 165 7.00 -5.22 5.23
CA ILE A 165 6.35 -5.80 6.42
C ILE A 165 4.83 -5.75 6.26
N PHE A 166 4.30 -4.61 5.81
CA PHE A 166 2.87 -4.41 5.59
C PHE A 166 2.33 -5.40 4.54
N VAL A 167 2.96 -5.50 3.37
CA VAL A 167 2.51 -6.37 2.27
C VAL A 167 2.57 -7.84 2.67
N ILE A 168 3.64 -8.28 3.32
CA ILE A 168 3.77 -9.66 3.81
C ILE A 168 2.67 -9.96 4.82
N GLY A 169 2.49 -9.11 5.84
CA GLY A 169 1.44 -9.29 6.84
C GLY A 169 0.03 -9.31 6.24
N HIS A 170 -0.22 -8.41 5.29
CA HIS A 170 -1.51 -8.30 4.59
C HIS A 170 -1.81 -9.57 3.76
N ILE A 171 -0.84 -10.06 2.99
CA ILE A 171 -0.98 -11.30 2.20
C ILE A 171 -1.18 -12.51 3.10
N LEU A 172 -0.40 -12.63 4.19
CA LEU A 172 -0.55 -13.74 5.15
C LEU A 172 -1.96 -13.75 5.76
N MET A 173 -2.48 -12.60 6.16
CA MET A 173 -3.85 -12.51 6.70
C MET A 173 -4.89 -12.89 5.64
N ALA A 174 -4.74 -12.45 4.39
CA ALA A 174 -5.63 -12.85 3.30
C ALA A 174 -5.62 -14.38 3.08
N ILE A 175 -4.44 -15.00 3.11
CA ILE A 175 -4.29 -16.46 3.01
C ILE A 175 -4.92 -17.18 4.22
N MET A 176 -4.76 -16.66 5.44
CA MET A 176 -5.39 -17.24 6.63
C MET A 176 -6.92 -17.18 6.55
N HIS A 177 -7.50 -16.06 6.13
CA HIS A 177 -8.94 -15.98 5.87
C HIS A 177 -9.37 -16.95 4.76
N GLN A 178 -8.58 -17.09 3.70
CA GLN A 178 -8.87 -18.03 2.62
C GLN A 178 -8.92 -19.48 3.08
N THR A 179 -7.93 -19.92 3.87
CA THR A 179 -7.84 -21.29 4.41
C THR A 179 -8.94 -21.61 5.42
N LYS A 180 -9.53 -20.58 6.06
CA LYS A 180 -10.72 -20.68 6.92
C LYS A 180 -12.04 -20.69 6.15
N GLY A 181 -12.00 -20.63 4.81
CA GLY A 181 -13.19 -20.70 3.96
C GLY A 181 -13.87 -19.36 3.69
N HIS A 182 -13.27 -18.24 4.09
CA HIS A 182 -13.86 -16.90 3.95
C HIS A 182 -13.84 -16.31 2.53
N ARG A 183 -13.35 -17.05 1.52
CA ARG A 183 -13.33 -16.70 0.08
C ARG A 183 -12.79 -15.31 -0.31
N VAL A 184 -12.00 -14.68 0.55
CA VAL A 184 -11.51 -13.30 0.38
C VAL A 184 -10.69 -13.08 -0.90
N LEU A 185 -9.94 -14.09 -1.35
CA LEU A 185 -9.18 -13.98 -2.60
C LEU A 185 -10.08 -14.10 -3.82
N GLN A 186 -11.05 -15.03 -3.81
CA GLN A 186 -12.01 -15.13 -4.91
C GLN A 186 -12.82 -13.85 -5.05
N ASP A 187 -13.26 -13.26 -3.95
CA ASP A 187 -14.05 -12.01 -3.98
C ASP A 187 -13.24 -10.83 -4.54
N MET A 188 -11.91 -10.82 -4.34
CA MET A 188 -11.03 -9.81 -4.90
C MET A 188 -10.83 -9.96 -6.41
N PHE A 189 -10.76 -11.19 -6.94
CA PHE A 189 -10.46 -11.44 -8.36
C PHE A 189 -11.69 -11.72 -9.24
N THR A 190 -12.82 -12.11 -8.66
CA THR A 190 -14.03 -12.44 -9.41
C THR A 190 -15.06 -11.32 -9.27
N SER A 191 -15.50 -10.71 -10.37
CA SER A 191 -16.73 -9.91 -10.37
C SER A 191 -17.87 -10.89 -10.12
N SER A 192 -18.32 -11.04 -8.88
CA SER A 192 -19.62 -11.67 -8.64
C SER A 192 -20.64 -10.90 -9.50
N ARG A 193 -21.10 -11.56 -10.56
CA ARG A 193 -22.35 -11.20 -11.21
C ARG A 193 -23.41 -11.61 -10.21
N GLU A 194 -24.12 -10.63 -9.67
CA GLU A 194 -25.56 -10.81 -9.44
C GLU A 194 -26.22 -10.92 -10.82
#